data_AF-A0A1G7HAH1-F1
#
_entry.id   AF-A0A1G7HAH1-F1
#
_cell.length_a   1.000
_cell.length_b   1.000
_cell.length_c   1.000
_cell.angle_alpha   90.00
_cell.angle_beta   90.00
_cell.angle_gamma   90.00
#
_symmetry.space_group_name_H-M   'P 1'
#
loop_
_entity.id
_entity.type
_entity.pdbx_description
1 polymer ?
#
loop_
_entity_poly.entity_id
_entity_poly.type
_entity_poly.pdbx_seq_one_letter_code
_entity_poly.pdbx_strand_id
1 'polypeptide(L)'
;MQALEVLRNGQTVVMAGASDALMISLHLTILVDGEYPATLHIGGMRDLGNDRQSHVQWIEDLALADGDELRIRLLSVPEASTPVEDVPADSEEHLAAQAQYERELASNPPQPRKLERRRPNASLELTVGVGQPIVANFGVDGELLMLGGTWNNWHPERWRLSLSSCSCEQALARQGGKDRFNGRVARNEVVIVRVRG
;
A
#
# COMPACT_ATOMS: atom_id res chain seq x y z
N MET A 1 15.39 14.92 -1.85
CA MET A 1 13.95 14.73 -1.59
C MET A 1 13.71 13.52 -0.68
N GLN A 2 12.54 13.38 -0.06
CA GLN A 2 12.17 12.14 0.66
C GLN A 2 11.61 11.13 -0.34
N ALA A 3 11.97 9.85 -0.18
CA ALA A 3 11.45 8.75 -0.98
C ALA A 3 11.32 7.48 -0.15
N LEU A 4 10.33 6.65 -0.48
CA LEU A 4 10.25 5.26 -0.06
C LEU A 4 11.05 4.39 -1.04
N GLU A 5 12.18 3.87 -0.58
CA GLU A 5 12.89 2.78 -1.26
C GLU A 5 12.16 1.48 -0.99
N VAL A 6 11.91 0.72 -2.05
CA VAL A 6 11.41 -0.66 -1.97
C VAL A 6 12.35 -1.59 -2.72
N LEU A 7 12.93 -2.53 -1.99
CA LEU A 7 13.71 -3.64 -2.54
C LEU A 7 12.87 -4.91 -2.49
N ARG A 8 12.91 -5.74 -3.53
CA ARG A 8 12.40 -7.12 -3.55
C ARG A 8 13.58 -8.06 -3.68
N ASN A 9 13.74 -8.97 -2.72
CA ASN A 9 14.83 -9.95 -2.69
C ASN A 9 16.22 -9.31 -2.90
N GLY A 10 16.40 -8.09 -2.39
CA GLY A 10 17.65 -7.33 -2.51
C GLY A 10 17.80 -6.48 -3.77
N GLN A 11 16.89 -6.55 -4.73
CA GLN A 11 16.90 -5.71 -5.93
C GLN A 11 15.95 -4.52 -5.78
N THR A 12 16.39 -3.33 -6.16
CA THR A 12 15.54 -2.14 -6.14
C THR A 12 14.40 -2.29 -7.15
N VAL A 13 13.17 -2.26 -6.62
CA VAL A 13 11.95 -2.21 -7.42
C VAL A 13 11.63 -0.76 -7.75
N VAL A 14 11.63 0.10 -6.72
CA VAL A 14 11.30 1.51 -6.90
C VAL A 14 11.88 2.41 -5.81
N MET A 15 12.14 3.65 -6.17
CA MET A 15 12.42 4.77 -5.27
C MET A 15 11.25 5.75 -5.38
N ALA A 16 10.15 5.47 -4.70
CA ALA A 16 8.92 6.26 -4.83
C ALA A 16 9.06 7.57 -4.06
N GLY A 17 9.11 8.70 -4.75
CA GLY A 17 9.19 10.02 -4.15
C GLY A 17 9.33 11.13 -5.18
N ALA A 18 9.14 12.37 -4.73
CA ALA A 18 9.32 13.56 -5.55
C ALA A 18 9.70 14.75 -4.64
N SER A 19 10.32 15.78 -5.20
CA SER A 19 10.67 17.00 -4.45
C SER A 19 9.45 17.77 -3.94
N ASP A 20 8.34 17.64 -4.65
CA ASP A 20 7.03 18.25 -4.44
C ASP A 20 6.01 17.22 -3.94
N ALA A 21 6.46 16.05 -3.44
CA ALA A 21 5.56 15.05 -2.89
C ALA A 21 4.87 15.58 -1.62
N LEU A 22 3.54 15.54 -1.62
CA LEU A 22 2.70 15.80 -0.45
C LEU A 22 2.52 14.53 0.38
N MET A 23 2.34 13.40 -0.31
CA MET A 23 2.06 12.10 0.28
C MET A 23 2.62 10.98 -0.59
N ILE A 24 3.10 9.92 0.06
CA ILE A 24 3.44 8.64 -0.58
C ILE A 24 2.72 7.55 0.21
N SER A 25 1.95 6.71 -0.47
CA SER A 25 1.26 5.56 0.12
C SER A 25 1.76 4.25 -0.48
N LEU A 26 1.78 3.23 0.36
CA LEU A 26 2.09 1.86 -0.01
C LEU A 26 0.95 0.98 0.50
N HIS A 27 0.45 0.10 -0.36
CA HIS A 27 -0.55 -0.89 0.00
C HIS A 27 -0.09 -2.25 -0.47
N LEU A 28 0.05 -3.18 0.46
CA LEU A 28 0.33 -4.57 0.17
C LEU A 28 -0.80 -5.44 0.70
N THR A 29 -1.38 -6.25 -0.18
CA THR A 29 -2.64 -6.93 0.05
C THR A 29 -2.50 -8.42 -0.24
N ILE A 30 -3.06 -9.25 0.65
CA ILE A 30 -3.31 -10.68 0.39
C ILE A 30 -4.82 -10.92 0.47
N LEU A 31 -5.38 -11.48 -0.60
CA LEU A 31 -6.74 -11.99 -0.65
C LEU A 31 -6.73 -13.52 -0.52
N VAL A 32 -7.66 -14.08 0.24
CA VAL A 32 -7.74 -15.54 0.45
C VAL A 32 -8.08 -16.32 -0.83
N ASP A 33 -8.77 -15.67 -1.79
CA ASP A 33 -9.09 -16.18 -3.13
C ASP A 33 -8.18 -15.60 -4.24
N GLY A 34 -7.17 -14.80 -3.85
CA GLY A 34 -6.33 -14.04 -4.76
C GLY A 34 -5.55 -14.91 -5.73
N GLU A 35 -5.43 -14.44 -6.97
CA GLU A 35 -4.61 -15.07 -8.00
C GLU A 35 -3.14 -15.15 -7.56
N TYR A 36 -2.61 -14.06 -6.99
CA TYR A 36 -1.25 -13.96 -6.50
C TYR A 36 -1.18 -14.09 -4.97
N PRO A 37 -0.07 -14.62 -4.42
CA PRO A 37 0.19 -14.63 -2.98
C PRO A 37 0.10 -13.26 -2.31
N ALA A 38 0.55 -12.19 -2.98
CA ALA A 38 0.27 -10.82 -2.56
C ALA A 38 0.38 -9.86 -3.77
N THR A 39 -0.23 -8.70 -3.65
CA THR A 39 -0.07 -7.59 -4.61
C THR A 39 0.39 -6.34 -3.87
N LEU A 40 1.37 -5.64 -4.45
CA LEU A 40 1.89 -4.37 -3.95
C LEU A 40 1.49 -3.23 -4.90
N HIS A 41 1.01 -2.14 -4.31
CA HIS A 41 0.69 -0.89 -4.99
C HIS A 41 1.42 0.26 -4.29
N ILE A 42 1.94 1.22 -5.05
CA ILE A 42 2.61 2.41 -4.50
C ILE A 42 2.21 3.63 -5.32
N GLY A 43 1.61 4.60 -4.63
CA GLY A 43 1.17 5.85 -5.23
C GLY A 43 1.32 7.01 -4.26
N GLY A 44 0.70 8.13 -4.58
CA GLY A 44 0.82 9.33 -3.75
C GLY A 44 0.17 10.54 -4.39
N MET A 45 0.54 11.70 -3.85
CA MET A 45 0.12 13.00 -4.36
C MET A 45 1.30 13.95 -4.41
N ARG A 46 1.33 14.80 -5.44
CA ARG A 46 2.31 15.88 -5.60
C ARG A 46 1.62 17.23 -5.62
N ASP A 47 2.36 18.26 -5.22
CA ASP A 47 1.98 19.66 -5.35
C ASP A 47 2.43 20.19 -6.71
N LEU A 48 1.49 20.68 -7.51
CA LEU A 48 1.78 21.33 -8.80
C LEU A 48 1.89 22.86 -8.68
N GLY A 49 1.73 23.40 -7.46
CA GLY A 49 1.65 24.83 -7.17
C GLY A 49 0.25 25.40 -7.48
N ASN A 50 0.01 26.63 -7.04
CA ASN A 50 -1.27 27.34 -7.22
C ASN A 50 -2.49 26.52 -6.75
N ASP A 51 -2.35 25.86 -5.59
CA ASP A 51 -3.37 24.98 -5.01
C ASP A 51 -3.79 23.77 -5.89
N ARG A 52 -2.95 23.42 -6.87
CA ARG A 52 -3.16 22.26 -7.75
C ARG A 52 -2.37 21.06 -7.27
N GLN A 53 -2.93 19.86 -7.48
CA GLN A 53 -2.32 18.60 -7.08
C GLN A 53 -2.40 17.59 -8.22
N SER A 54 -1.48 16.62 -8.22
CA SER A 54 -1.61 15.44 -9.06
C SER A 54 -1.62 14.16 -8.24
N HIS A 55 -2.37 13.17 -8.74
CA HIS A 55 -2.25 11.79 -8.31
C HIS A 55 -1.10 11.16 -9.07
N VAL A 56 -0.21 10.48 -8.33
CA VAL A 56 0.94 9.80 -8.91
C VAL A 56 0.97 8.34 -8.53
N GLN A 57 1.42 7.52 -9.47
CA GLN A 57 1.60 6.08 -9.26
C GLN A 57 3.00 5.67 -9.68
N TRP A 58 3.68 4.94 -8.79
CA TRP A 58 5.00 4.37 -9.06
C TRP A 58 4.92 2.87 -9.32
N ILE A 59 3.98 2.20 -8.64
CA ILE A 59 3.64 0.80 -8.87
C ILE A 59 2.12 0.74 -8.95
N GLU A 60 1.61 0.39 -10.13
CA GLU A 60 0.20 0.07 -10.31
C GLU A 60 -0.11 -1.23 -9.59
N ASP A 61 0.30 -2.35 -10.17
CA ASP A 61 0.18 -3.68 -9.57
C ASP A 61 1.51 -4.43 -9.71
N LEU A 62 2.13 -4.78 -8.58
CA LEU A 62 3.25 -5.71 -8.56
C LEU A 62 2.84 -7.00 -7.85
N ALA A 63 2.70 -8.07 -8.62
CA ALA A 63 2.50 -9.42 -8.10
C ALA A 63 3.75 -9.94 -7.36
N LEU A 64 3.52 -10.44 -6.15
CA LEU A 64 4.52 -11.06 -5.29
C LEU A 64 4.24 -12.55 -5.15
N ALA A 65 5.31 -13.33 -5.20
CA ALA A 65 5.32 -14.77 -5.03
C ALA A 65 5.48 -15.17 -3.56
N ASP A 66 5.19 -16.43 -3.27
CA ASP A 66 5.53 -17.02 -1.98
C ASP A 66 7.05 -16.95 -1.75
N GLY A 67 7.44 -16.56 -0.54
CA GLY A 67 8.85 -16.40 -0.16
C GLY A 67 9.47 -15.05 -0.54
N ASP A 68 8.77 -14.17 -1.27
CA ASP A 68 9.29 -12.84 -1.54
C ASP A 68 9.50 -12.04 -0.25
N GLU A 69 10.66 -11.38 -0.18
CA GLU A 69 11.01 -10.45 0.88
C GLU A 69 11.07 -9.03 0.32
N LEU A 70 10.25 -8.14 0.86
CA LEU A 70 10.36 -6.71 0.64
C LEU A 70 11.17 -6.07 1.77
N ARG A 71 12.09 -5.18 1.40
CA ARG A 71 12.72 -4.25 2.34
C ARG A 71 12.32 -2.83 1.96
N ILE A 72 11.73 -2.12 2.91
CA ILE A 72 11.17 -0.78 2.70
C ILE A 72 11.88 0.19 3.65
N ARG A 73 12.31 1.34 3.12
CA ARG A 73 12.93 2.42 3.90
C ARG A 73 12.47 3.78 3.41
N LEU A 74 12.21 4.68 4.36
CA LEU A 74 12.12 6.10 4.07
C LEU A 74 13.54 6.70 4.05
N LEU A 75 13.95 7.29 2.94
CA LEU A 75 15.29 7.83 2.71
C LEU A 75 15.24 9.27 2.20
N SER A 76 16.34 10.00 2.42
CA SER A 76 16.61 11.25 1.71
C SER A 76 17.54 10.97 0.52
N VAL A 77 17.06 11.22 -0.68
CA VAL A 77 17.74 10.85 -1.93
C VAL A 77 17.89 12.04 -2.87
N PRO A 78 18.93 12.08 -3.72
CA PRO A 78 19.08 13.12 -4.73
C PRO A 78 18.07 12.97 -5.87
N GLU A 79 17.75 11.73 -6.23
CA GLU A 79 16.88 11.37 -7.35
C GLU A 79 15.93 10.23 -6.94
N ALA A 80 14.71 10.27 -7.48
CA ALA A 80 13.66 9.27 -7.27
C ALA A 80 13.23 8.69 -8.62
N SER A 81 12.56 7.54 -8.58
CA SER A 81 12.03 6.91 -9.79
C SER A 81 10.94 7.78 -10.42
N THR A 82 10.95 7.87 -11.75
CA THR A 82 9.83 8.46 -12.51
C THR A 82 8.55 7.67 -12.24
N PRO A 83 7.43 8.31 -11.90
CA PRO A 83 6.16 7.61 -11.75
C PRO A 83 5.71 7.05 -13.11
N VAL A 84 4.99 5.92 -13.08
CA VAL A 84 4.38 5.33 -14.28
C VAL A 84 3.14 6.11 -14.73
N GLU A 85 2.51 6.82 -13.80
CA GLU A 85 1.36 7.69 -14.05
C GLU A 85 1.43 8.95 -13.17
N ASP A 86 1.11 10.10 -13.76
CA ASP A 86 1.05 11.40 -13.08
C ASP A 86 -0.09 12.22 -13.70
N VAL A 87 -1.23 12.25 -12.99
CA VAL A 87 -2.48 12.82 -13.49
C VAL A 87 -2.88 13.99 -12.60
N PRO A 88 -2.92 15.23 -13.13
CA PRO A 88 -3.47 16.37 -12.42
C PRO A 88 -4.91 16.09 -12.00
N ALA A 89 -5.22 16.35 -10.73
CA ALA A 89 -6.55 16.09 -10.16
C ALA A 89 -7.65 16.99 -10.79
N ASP A 90 -7.25 18.07 -11.44
CA ASP A 90 -8.15 19.00 -12.16
C ASP A 90 -8.21 18.76 -13.67
N SER A 91 -7.56 17.71 -14.17
CA SER A 91 -7.62 17.35 -15.60
C SER A 91 -9.02 16.85 -15.98
N GLU A 92 -9.45 17.13 -17.21
CA GLU A 92 -10.75 16.65 -17.73
C GLU A 92 -10.86 15.13 -17.67
N GLU A 93 -9.76 14.42 -17.94
CA GLU A 93 -9.67 12.96 -17.84
C GLU A 93 -9.94 12.46 -16.42
N HIS A 94 -9.28 13.06 -15.42
CA HIS A 94 -9.47 12.68 -14.02
C HIS A 94 -10.90 12.95 -13.55
N LEU A 95 -11.43 14.14 -13.86
CA LEU A 95 -12.80 14.51 -13.50
C LEU A 95 -13.83 13.59 -14.15
N ALA A 96 -13.63 13.22 -15.41
CA ALA A 96 -14.49 12.27 -16.12
C ALA A 96 -14.41 10.87 -15.52
N ALA A 97 -13.21 10.38 -15.22
CA ALA A 97 -12.98 9.07 -14.59
C ALA A 97 -13.60 9.00 -13.19
N GLN A 98 -13.42 10.04 -12.37
CA GLN A 98 -14.04 10.14 -11.05
C GLN A 98 -15.57 10.14 -11.16
N ALA A 99 -16.15 10.95 -12.05
CA ALA A 99 -17.60 11.01 -12.25
C ALA A 99 -18.16 9.69 -12.80
N GLN A 100 -17.39 8.93 -13.58
CA GLN A 100 -17.78 7.58 -14.00
C GLN A 100 -17.74 6.61 -12.81
N TYR A 101 -16.66 6.57 -12.05
CA TYR A 101 -16.52 5.71 -10.89
C TYR A 101 -17.63 5.94 -9.86
N GLU A 102 -17.97 7.19 -9.57
CA GLU A 102 -19.06 7.53 -8.65
C GLU A 102 -20.43 7.02 -9.16
N ARG A 103 -20.69 7.11 -10.47
CA ARG A 103 -21.91 6.56 -11.09
C ARG A 103 -21.96 5.04 -11.02
N GLU A 104 -20.84 4.37 -11.29
CA GLU A 104 -20.73 2.91 -11.19
C GLU A 104 -20.94 2.43 -9.76
N LEU A 105 -20.31 3.10 -8.79
CA LEU A 105 -20.46 2.79 -7.36
C LEU A 105 -21.90 2.98 -6.88
N ALA A 106 -22.58 4.03 -7.34
CA ALA A 106 -23.99 4.28 -7.02
C ALA A 106 -24.92 3.25 -7.67
N SER A 107 -24.61 2.78 -8.88
CA SER A 107 -25.44 1.84 -9.64
C SER A 107 -25.24 0.39 -9.22
N ASN A 108 -24.02 0.03 -8.81
CA ASN A 108 -23.65 -1.32 -8.42
C ASN A 108 -22.72 -1.28 -7.20
N PRO A 109 -23.26 -0.95 -6.00
CA PRO A 109 -22.45 -0.87 -4.81
C PRO A 109 -21.87 -2.26 -4.48
N PRO A 110 -20.58 -2.34 -4.10
CA PRO A 110 -19.94 -3.60 -3.78
C PRO A 110 -20.68 -4.29 -2.63
N GLN A 111 -21.06 -5.54 -2.87
CA GLN A 111 -21.75 -6.38 -1.89
C GLN A 111 -20.73 -7.29 -1.20
N PRO A 112 -20.86 -7.49 0.13
CA PRO A 112 -20.09 -8.52 0.81
C PRO A 112 -20.39 -9.88 0.18
N ARG A 113 -19.35 -10.57 -0.28
CA ARG A 113 -19.45 -11.95 -0.76
C ARG A 113 -18.44 -12.79 -0.03
N LYS A 114 -18.84 -13.99 0.37
CA LYS A 114 -17.91 -14.96 0.96
C LYS A 114 -16.94 -15.44 -0.11
N LEU A 115 -15.66 -15.37 0.17
CA LEU A 115 -14.62 -15.77 -0.78
C LEU A 115 -14.28 -17.26 -0.66
N GLU A 116 -13.93 -17.88 -1.80
CA GLU A 116 -13.40 -19.24 -1.83
C GLU A 116 -11.99 -19.24 -1.21
N ARG A 117 -11.74 -20.07 -0.20
CA ARG A 117 -10.45 -20.07 0.49
C ARG A 117 -9.39 -20.87 -0.28
N ARG A 118 -8.84 -20.28 -1.36
CA ARG A 118 -7.79 -20.90 -2.18
C ARG A 118 -6.44 -20.94 -1.48
N ARG A 119 -6.16 -19.95 -0.63
CA ARG A 119 -4.89 -19.79 0.09
C ARG A 119 -5.14 -19.61 1.60
N PRO A 120 -5.76 -20.59 2.29
CA PRO A 120 -6.25 -20.41 3.66
C PRO A 120 -5.13 -20.17 4.68
N ASN A 121 -3.89 -20.53 4.34
CA ASN A 121 -2.73 -20.48 5.22
C ASN A 121 -1.80 -19.29 4.92
N ALA A 122 -2.14 -18.45 3.92
CA ALA A 122 -1.29 -17.34 3.58
C ALA A 122 -1.15 -16.36 4.75
N SER A 123 0.04 -15.78 4.88
CA SER A 123 0.38 -14.87 5.95
C SER A 123 1.40 -13.81 5.50
N LEU A 124 1.40 -12.70 6.25
CA LEU A 124 2.39 -11.65 6.15
C LEU A 124 3.20 -11.58 7.43
N GLU A 125 4.51 -11.66 7.29
CA GLU A 125 5.44 -11.44 8.38
C GLU A 125 6.03 -10.03 8.23
N LEU A 126 5.87 -9.20 9.26
CA LEU A 126 6.35 -7.83 9.32
C LEU A 126 7.41 -7.70 10.41
N THR A 127 8.57 -7.13 10.09
CA THR A 127 9.60 -6.76 11.06
C THR A 127 9.94 -5.28 10.89
N VAL A 128 10.00 -4.53 12.00
CA VAL A 128 10.40 -3.12 12.01
C VAL A 128 11.69 -2.98 12.81
N GLY A 129 12.74 -2.44 12.18
CA GLY A 129 14.05 -2.28 12.79
C GLY A 129 14.64 -3.61 13.27
N VAL A 130 15.05 -3.65 14.54
CA VAL A 130 15.56 -4.86 15.23
C VAL A 130 14.47 -5.57 16.04
N GLY A 131 13.20 -5.22 15.83
CA GLY A 131 12.06 -5.79 16.53
C GLY A 131 11.84 -7.27 16.22
N GLN A 132 10.99 -7.91 17.00
CA GLN A 132 10.54 -9.28 16.72
C GLN A 132 9.56 -9.30 15.55
N PRO A 133 9.56 -10.34 14.71
CA PRO A 133 8.60 -10.47 13.62
C PRO A 133 7.14 -10.57 14.13
N ILE A 134 6.25 -9.85 13.45
CA ILE A 134 4.81 -9.86 13.67
C ILE A 134 4.17 -10.62 12.51
N VAL A 135 3.46 -11.71 12.80
CA VAL A 135 2.80 -12.52 11.79
C VAL A 135 1.31 -12.22 11.75
N ALA A 136 0.82 -11.78 10.60
CA ALA A 136 -0.60 -11.62 10.29
C ALA A 136 -1.08 -12.79 9.45
N ASN A 137 -2.20 -13.38 9.85
CA ASN A 137 -2.93 -14.43 9.14
C ASN A 137 -4.42 -14.10 9.12
N PHE A 138 -5.16 -14.78 8.26
CA PHE A 138 -6.59 -14.54 8.09
C PHE A 138 -7.41 -14.83 9.36
N GLY A 139 -6.97 -15.76 10.20
CA GLY A 139 -7.82 -16.31 11.25
C GLY A 139 -8.98 -17.13 10.67
N VAL A 140 -10.06 -17.29 11.45
CA VAL A 140 -11.19 -18.16 11.09
C VAL A 140 -12.02 -17.57 9.93
N ASP A 141 -12.35 -16.28 10.03
CA ASP A 141 -13.26 -15.61 9.10
C ASP A 141 -12.61 -14.50 8.25
N GLY A 142 -11.31 -14.25 8.43
CA GLY A 142 -10.62 -13.25 7.62
C GLY A 142 -10.47 -13.70 6.18
N GLU A 143 -10.53 -12.71 5.29
CA GLU A 143 -10.47 -12.88 3.84
C GLU A 143 -9.40 -11.98 3.21
N LEU A 144 -8.95 -10.98 3.97
CA LEU A 144 -8.02 -9.94 3.55
C LEU A 144 -6.93 -9.73 4.61
N LEU A 145 -5.68 -9.67 4.17
CA LEU A 145 -4.55 -9.09 4.93
C LEU A 145 -4.11 -7.81 4.25
N MET A 146 -3.89 -6.75 5.02
CA MET A 146 -3.46 -5.47 4.50
C MET A 146 -2.28 -4.92 5.30
N LEU A 147 -1.21 -4.59 4.59
CA LEU A 147 -0.15 -3.72 5.09
C LEU A 147 -0.28 -2.37 4.38
N GLY A 148 -0.57 -1.32 5.14
CA GLY A 148 -0.65 0.06 4.67
C GLY A 148 0.50 0.89 5.22
N GLY A 149 1.16 1.64 4.33
CA GLY A 149 2.20 2.60 4.64
C GLY A 149 1.82 3.99 4.16
N THR A 150 2.09 5.03 4.93
CA THR A 150 1.85 6.42 4.49
C THR A 150 2.92 7.36 5.04
N TRP A 151 3.62 8.03 4.13
CA TRP A 151 4.47 9.18 4.41
C TRP A 151 3.78 10.45 3.94
N ASN A 152 4.00 11.58 4.63
CA ASN A 152 3.58 12.89 4.18
C ASN A 152 4.61 13.96 4.56
N ASN A 153 4.50 15.13 3.93
CA ASN A 153 5.45 16.23 4.13
C ASN A 153 5.29 16.96 5.47
N TRP A 154 4.21 16.76 6.23
CA TRP A 154 4.01 17.34 7.57
C TRP A 154 4.88 16.70 8.65
N HIS A 155 5.21 15.42 8.48
CA HIS A 155 6.11 14.67 9.36
C HIS A 155 7.19 13.97 8.55
N PRO A 156 8.10 14.73 7.91
CA PRO A 156 9.01 14.20 6.90
C PRO A 156 10.03 13.20 7.46
N GLU A 157 10.23 13.16 8.78
CA GLU A 157 11.16 12.30 9.49
C GLU A 157 10.66 10.87 9.73
N ARG A 158 9.40 10.58 9.42
CA ARG A 158 8.77 9.29 9.73
C ARG A 158 7.61 8.99 8.81
N TRP A 159 7.20 7.73 8.77
CA TRP A 159 6.01 7.28 8.05
C TRP A 159 5.17 6.38 8.95
N ARG A 160 3.87 6.35 8.69
CA ARG A 160 2.92 5.51 9.42
C ARG A 160 2.83 4.16 8.74
N LEU A 161 2.80 3.09 9.53
CA LEU A 161 2.63 1.73 9.04
C LEU A 161 1.55 1.02 9.86
N SER A 162 0.69 0.28 9.18
CA SER A 162 -0.37 -0.52 9.79
C SER A 162 -0.48 -1.88 9.12
N LEU A 163 -0.63 -2.94 9.91
CA LEU A 163 -0.90 -4.30 9.46
C LEU A 163 -2.20 -4.77 10.09
N SER A 164 -3.15 -5.21 9.27
CA SER A 164 -4.45 -5.69 9.74
C SER A 164 -4.94 -6.91 8.96
N SER A 165 -5.92 -7.59 9.54
CA SER A 165 -6.65 -8.70 8.91
C SER A 165 -8.15 -8.48 9.07
N CYS A 166 -8.95 -8.57 8.01
CA CYS A 166 -10.40 -8.39 8.05
C CYS A 166 -11.15 -9.33 7.09
N SER A 167 -12.46 -9.43 7.24
CA SER A 167 -13.35 -9.96 6.21
C SER A 167 -13.68 -8.89 5.16
N CYS A 168 -14.17 -9.29 3.99
CA CYS A 168 -14.66 -8.36 2.98
C CYS A 168 -15.82 -7.50 3.51
N GLU A 169 -16.70 -8.08 4.33
CA GLU A 169 -17.80 -7.35 4.97
C GLU A 169 -17.29 -6.20 5.84
N GLN A 170 -16.30 -6.47 6.70
CA GLN A 170 -15.69 -5.45 7.56
C GLN A 170 -14.99 -4.34 6.77
N ALA A 171 -14.30 -4.72 5.69
CA ALA A 171 -13.63 -3.77 4.80
C ALA A 171 -14.65 -2.83 4.13
N LEU A 172 -15.74 -3.38 3.57
CA LEU A 172 -16.81 -2.61 2.93
C LEU A 172 -17.56 -1.72 3.92
N ALA A 173 -17.81 -2.21 5.13
CA ALA A 173 -18.45 -1.45 6.19
C ALA A 173 -17.55 -0.38 6.84
N ARG A 174 -16.27 -0.29 6.44
CA ARG A 174 -15.25 0.60 7.03
C ARG A 174 -15.09 0.42 8.55
N GLN A 175 -15.39 -0.77 9.07
CA GLN A 175 -15.36 -1.06 10.51
C GLN A 175 -13.95 -1.40 11.01
N GLY A 176 -12.98 -1.49 10.10
CA GLY A 176 -11.62 -1.92 10.41
C GLY A 176 -11.52 -3.43 10.63
N GLY A 177 -10.29 -3.94 10.62
CA GLY A 177 -9.99 -5.34 10.89
C GLY A 177 -9.40 -5.55 12.28
N LYS A 178 -8.98 -6.78 12.54
CA LYS A 178 -8.05 -7.06 13.64
C LYS A 178 -6.70 -6.44 13.32
N ASP A 179 -6.36 -5.38 14.03
CA ASP A 179 -5.04 -4.77 13.97
C ASP A 179 -3.98 -5.73 14.54
N ARG A 180 -2.91 -5.93 13.77
CA ARG A 180 -1.73 -6.71 14.15
C ARG A 180 -0.55 -5.80 14.47
N PHE A 181 -0.48 -4.65 13.79
CA PHE A 181 0.50 -3.59 14.04
C PHE A 181 -0.08 -2.23 13.66
N ASN A 182 0.24 -1.19 14.42
CA ASN A 182 -0.04 0.19 14.08
C ASN A 182 1.05 1.05 14.73
N GLY A 183 1.87 1.72 13.91
CA GLY A 183 3.06 2.39 14.42
C GLY A 183 3.60 3.43 13.47
N ARG A 184 4.64 4.12 13.96
CA ARG A 184 5.45 5.05 13.19
C ARG A 184 6.82 4.43 13.01
N VAL A 185 7.36 4.55 11.81
CA VAL A 185 8.69 4.06 11.45
C VAL A 185 9.54 5.28 11.15
N ALA A 186 10.72 5.35 11.77
CA ALA A 186 11.61 6.48 11.58
C ALA A 186 12.27 6.44 10.19
N ARG A 187 12.75 7.60 9.72
CA ARG A 187 13.62 7.68 8.56
C ARG A 187 14.86 6.80 8.75
N ASN A 188 15.29 6.13 7.69
CA ASN A 188 16.37 5.14 7.63
C ASN A 188 16.09 3.82 8.38
N GLU A 189 15.02 3.71 9.16
CA GLU A 189 14.64 2.45 9.79
C GLU A 189 14.10 1.49 8.73
N VAL A 190 14.60 0.25 8.75
CA VAL A 190 14.21 -0.79 7.80
C VAL A 190 12.92 -1.45 8.25
N VAL A 191 11.99 -1.60 7.31
CA VAL A 191 10.85 -2.49 7.42
C VAL A 191 11.08 -3.69 6.51
N ILE A 192 10.95 -4.90 7.05
CA ILE A 192 11.03 -6.15 6.29
C ILE A 192 9.65 -6.78 6.26
N VAL A 193 9.17 -7.13 5.08
CA VAL A 193 7.91 -7.82 4.86
C VAL A 193 8.17 -9.11 4.12
N ARG A 194 7.71 -10.25 4.63
CA ARG A 194 7.80 -11.55 3.94
C ARG A 194 6.41 -12.08 3.61
N VAL A 195 6.23 -12.45 2.35
CA VAL A 195 5.02 -13.09 1.85
C VAL A 195 5.12 -14.59 2.08
N ARG A 196 4.09 -15.19 2.68
CA ARG A 196 3.97 -16.64 2.87
C ARG A 196 2.64 -17.09 2.25
N GLY A 197 2.71 -17.97 1.26
CA GLY A 197 1.57 -18.48 0.48
C GLY A 197 0.83 -19.65 1.12
#